data_AF-A0A7K2ZCT7-F1
#
_entry.id   AF-A0A7K2ZCT7-F1
#
_cell.length_a   1.000
_cell.length_b   1.000
_cell.length_c   1.000
_cell.angle_alpha   90.00
_cell.angle_beta   90.00
_cell.angle_gamma   90.00
#
_symmetry.space_group_name_H-M   'P 1'
#
loop_
_entity.id
_entity.type
_entity.pdbx_description
1 polymer ?
#
loop_
_entity_poly.entity_id
_entity_poly.type
_entity_poly.pdbx_seq_one_letter_code
_entity_poly.pdbx_strand_id
1 'polypeptide(L)'
;MRRTARTPRTSRKKRSSLANRAIAASAALILGGGGLVAVNVYASAGEGPSGSPPTTRAQNTGRQMSTIDCPDAGNELPDVPEQARPEVDRELAAMDTQITDAYRQFADRKEQISQEPGLAENAVLGPLRNKRTASLDRIGIAIGRVGERPAGIESLAGCSLRADDSASGGPGGNPGSGTGDGGNGSDGGNGGNSDGGQDDGQGQDQGQNQGQGDDQGQGDNQGQGDNQGNGQDPGQGQGGQGGNGPEPSDFVDIQSVQPNVQRPRQRRGGSRGTFSTDCGRNENGKFNPDNVIVAPGVSNGAHHMHDYIGNQANDAFASDDDLANGATTCRNQGDRSTYYWPVLRLQNGQNEADANADGGGKDQNVGEIQTPSQVTLKFVGSPVGRVTAMPRFLRIITGDAKAFTNGDANANASWSCTGFENRQLKDKYPICPEGSQVVRTFAFQNCWDGQNTDSANHRTHVAFAQPNGRCPSGFRAVPQLVQRIVYDVPPGPGFAVDSFPEQLHKPITDHGDFINVFDQRLMKKMVRCINDGRRCR
;
A
#
# COMPACT_ATOMS: atom_id res chain seq x y z
N MET A 1 -7.16 -76.65 36.75
CA MET A 1 -6.66 -76.04 38.00
C MET A 1 -5.28 -75.44 37.77
N ARG A 2 -5.03 -74.27 38.36
CA ARG A 2 -3.76 -73.51 38.54
C ARG A 2 -3.17 -72.69 37.38
N ARG A 3 -3.34 -71.36 37.55
CA ARG A 3 -2.53 -70.22 37.05
C ARG A 3 -1.22 -70.07 37.85
N THR A 4 -0.22 -69.39 37.28
CA THR A 4 0.63 -68.30 37.87
C THR A 4 1.61 -67.81 36.78
N ALA A 5 1.69 -66.54 36.33
CA ALA A 5 2.09 -65.25 36.97
C ALA A 5 3.56 -65.25 37.46
N ARG A 6 4.42 -64.21 37.41
CA ARG A 6 4.44 -62.78 37.02
C ARG A 6 5.92 -62.28 37.13
N THR A 7 6.35 -61.33 36.27
CA THR A 7 7.22 -60.10 36.42
C THR A 7 8.22 -59.89 37.61
N PRO A 8 9.00 -58.76 37.71
CA PRO A 8 9.97 -58.04 36.83
C PRO A 8 11.28 -57.61 37.60
N ARG A 9 12.24 -56.88 36.99
CA ARG A 9 13.09 -55.91 37.75
C ARG A 9 13.75 -54.81 36.90
N THR A 10 13.97 -53.68 37.57
CA THR A 10 14.28 -52.34 37.10
C THR A 10 15.75 -51.93 37.33
N SER A 11 16.22 -50.90 36.61
CA SER A 11 16.74 -49.61 37.15
C SER A 11 18.07 -49.05 36.59
N ARG A 12 17.98 -47.77 36.21
CA ARG A 12 18.86 -46.59 36.46
C ARG A 12 20.12 -46.28 35.62
N LYS A 13 20.19 -44.97 35.34
CA LYS A 13 21.11 -44.11 34.56
C LYS A 13 22.50 -43.90 35.17
N LYS A 14 23.49 -43.53 34.34
CA LYS A 14 24.56 -42.54 34.62
C LYS A 14 25.07 -41.87 33.32
N ARG A 15 25.42 -40.57 33.40
CA ARG A 15 25.95 -39.68 32.33
C ARG A 15 27.48 -39.56 32.41
N SER A 16 28.09 -39.19 31.28
CA SER A 16 29.21 -38.25 31.05
C SER A 16 30.46 -38.82 30.34
N SER A 17 30.76 -38.38 29.12
CA SER A 17 31.74 -37.30 28.83
C SER A 17 32.04 -37.22 27.31
N LEU A 18 32.34 -36.01 26.85
CA LEU A 18 32.69 -35.62 25.48
C LEU A 18 34.15 -35.99 25.13
N ALA A 19 34.41 -36.47 23.91
CA ALA A 19 35.23 -35.78 22.90
C ALA A 19 35.76 -36.73 21.79
N ASN A 20 35.66 -36.22 20.56
CA ASN A 20 36.48 -36.46 19.36
C ASN A 20 36.10 -37.52 18.32
N ARG A 21 35.67 -36.94 17.17
CA ARG A 21 35.99 -37.24 15.75
C ARG A 21 35.29 -38.46 15.13
N ALA A 22 34.17 -38.32 14.43
CA ALA A 22 33.93 -37.67 13.12
C ALA A 22 34.65 -38.34 11.93
N ILE A 23 33.97 -39.30 11.27
CA ILE A 23 33.87 -39.48 9.80
C ILE A 23 32.58 -40.28 9.52
N ALA A 24 31.62 -39.69 8.80
CA ALA A 24 30.82 -40.37 7.77
C ALA A 24 29.89 -39.34 7.10
N ALA A 25 30.12 -39.14 5.81
CA ALA A 25 29.33 -38.29 4.93
C ALA A 25 27.88 -38.78 4.79
N SER A 26 26.94 -37.85 4.64
CA SER A 26 25.67 -38.09 3.94
C SER A 26 25.12 -36.76 3.46
N ALA A 27 24.92 -36.68 2.15
CA ALA A 27 24.26 -35.57 1.48
C ALA A 27 22.87 -35.33 2.07
N ALA A 28 22.57 -34.08 2.43
CA ALA A 28 21.23 -33.63 2.75
C ALA A 28 20.94 -32.33 1.98
N LEU A 29 19.84 -32.37 1.24
CA LEU A 29 19.23 -31.27 0.52
C LEU A 29 19.16 -30.00 1.38
N ILE A 30 19.73 -28.91 0.89
CA ILE A 30 19.48 -27.58 1.45
C ILE A 30 18.15 -27.09 0.89
N LEU A 31 17.08 -27.49 1.59
CA LEU A 31 15.81 -26.78 1.64
C LEU A 31 15.87 -25.82 2.82
N GLY A 32 15.53 -24.56 2.56
CA GLY A 32 14.96 -23.58 3.50
C GLY A 32 15.54 -23.49 4.92
N GLY A 33 16.26 -22.40 5.20
CA GLY A 33 16.44 -21.95 6.57
C GLY A 33 17.61 -21.01 6.78
N GLY A 34 17.30 -19.77 7.19
CA GLY A 34 18.12 -19.02 8.14
C GLY A 34 19.16 -18.08 7.54
N GLY A 35 18.81 -16.80 7.48
CA GLY A 35 19.75 -15.70 7.28
C GLY A 35 19.03 -14.36 7.46
N LEU A 36 18.88 -13.95 8.72
CA LEU A 36 18.36 -12.63 9.11
C LEU A 36 19.22 -11.53 8.50
N VAL A 37 18.68 -10.79 7.52
CA VAL A 37 19.16 -9.46 7.15
C VAL A 37 17.92 -8.63 6.79
N ALA A 38 17.56 -7.74 7.72
CA ALA A 38 16.45 -6.80 7.63
C ALA A 38 16.74 -5.77 6.54
N VAL A 39 15.93 -5.75 5.49
CA VAL A 39 16.10 -4.80 4.39
C VAL A 39 14.75 -4.47 3.77
N ASN A 40 14.36 -3.20 3.90
CA ASN A 40 13.13 -2.62 3.39
C ASN A 40 13.03 -2.74 1.86
N VAL A 41 11.95 -3.34 1.35
CA VAL A 41 11.66 -3.45 -0.08
C VAL A 41 10.33 -2.78 -0.37
N TYR A 42 10.37 -1.77 -1.22
CA TYR A 42 9.22 -1.09 -1.79
C TYR A 42 8.82 -1.85 -3.08
N ALA A 43 7.58 -2.35 -3.15
CA ALA A 43 7.01 -2.83 -4.40
C ALA A 43 5.89 -1.88 -4.81
N SER A 44 6.07 -1.14 -5.91
CA SER A 44 5.09 -0.18 -6.42
C SER A 44 5.29 0.00 -7.92
N ALA A 45 4.32 -0.47 -8.69
CA ALA A 45 4.36 -0.51 -10.14
C ALA A 45 3.48 0.61 -10.71
N GLY A 46 4.08 1.62 -11.33
CA GLY A 46 3.39 2.65 -12.10
C GLY A 46 4.31 3.28 -13.15
N GLU A 47 3.85 3.35 -14.40
CA GLU A 47 4.61 3.85 -15.57
C GLU A 47 4.28 5.31 -15.93
N GLY A 48 5.28 6.01 -16.48
CA GLY A 48 5.16 7.30 -17.17
C GLY A 48 6.32 7.48 -18.18
N PRO A 49 6.15 8.26 -19.27
CA PRO A 49 6.95 8.10 -20.48
C PRO A 49 8.39 8.63 -20.37
N SER A 50 9.29 7.95 -21.05
CA SER A 50 10.75 8.13 -21.02
C SER A 50 11.23 9.36 -21.80
N GLY A 51 11.73 10.37 -21.08
CA GLY A 51 12.50 11.50 -21.62
C GLY A 51 13.97 11.41 -21.21
N SER A 52 14.90 11.60 -22.15
CA SER A 52 16.36 11.61 -21.92
C SER A 52 16.82 12.81 -21.07
N PRO A 53 17.97 12.74 -20.35
CA PRO A 53 18.31 13.69 -19.29
C PRO A 53 18.98 14.98 -19.80
N PRO A 54 18.77 16.14 -19.13
CA PRO A 54 19.70 17.26 -19.24
C PRO A 54 20.78 17.15 -18.15
N THR A 55 22.03 17.33 -18.55
CA THR A 55 23.18 17.49 -17.67
C THR A 55 23.16 18.88 -17.03
N THR A 56 22.94 18.98 -15.72
CA THR A 56 23.25 20.20 -14.95
C THR A 56 23.90 19.90 -13.60
N ARG A 57 24.97 20.68 -13.39
CA ARG A 57 25.90 20.76 -12.25
C ARG A 57 25.21 20.75 -10.88
N ALA A 58 25.77 19.94 -9.98
CA ALA A 58 25.35 19.81 -8.59
C ALA A 58 25.47 21.11 -7.79
N GLN A 59 24.39 21.49 -7.10
CA GLN A 59 24.43 22.27 -5.87
C GLN A 59 23.91 21.38 -4.75
N ASN A 60 24.79 21.10 -3.78
CA ASN A 60 24.56 20.23 -2.64
C ASN A 60 23.62 20.87 -1.62
N THR A 61 22.41 20.33 -1.51
CA THR A 61 21.60 20.32 -0.27
C THR A 61 21.12 18.88 -0.07
N GLY A 62 21.53 18.26 1.03
CA GLY A 62 21.45 16.81 1.26
C GLY A 62 20.02 16.26 1.28
N ARG A 63 19.54 15.83 0.11
CA ARG A 63 18.38 14.95 -0.02
C ARG A 63 18.82 13.52 0.28
N GLN A 64 18.24 12.90 1.31
CA GLN A 64 18.50 11.48 1.59
C GLN A 64 17.75 10.65 0.55
N MET A 65 18.50 9.95 -0.31
CA MET A 65 17.96 8.92 -1.19
C MET A 65 17.63 7.69 -0.34
N SER A 66 16.42 7.13 -0.48
CA SER A 66 15.89 6.11 0.44
C SER A 66 15.31 4.89 -0.26
N THR A 67 14.88 5.02 -1.53
CA THR A 67 14.11 3.99 -2.22
C THR A 67 14.71 3.66 -3.60
N ILE A 68 14.77 2.36 -3.94
CA ILE A 68 15.08 1.85 -5.28
C ILE A 68 13.78 1.56 -6.02
N ASP A 69 13.50 2.32 -7.07
CA ASP A 69 12.32 2.20 -7.90
C ASP A 69 12.64 1.45 -9.19
N CYS A 70 11.92 0.35 -9.45
CA CYS A 70 12.12 -0.50 -10.61
C CYS A 70 10.79 -0.72 -11.34
N PRO A 71 10.74 -0.68 -12.69
CA PRO A 71 9.56 -1.08 -13.46
C PRO A 71 9.13 -2.51 -13.13
N ASP A 72 7.82 -2.78 -13.09
CA ASP A 72 7.30 -4.11 -12.76
C ASP A 72 7.20 -4.97 -14.02
N ALA A 73 8.15 -5.88 -14.18
CA ALA A 73 8.15 -6.81 -15.30
C ALA A 73 6.92 -7.73 -15.33
N GLY A 74 6.31 -8.04 -14.18
CA GLY A 74 5.12 -8.89 -14.13
C GLY A 74 3.88 -8.23 -14.73
N ASN A 75 3.76 -6.91 -14.65
CA ASN A 75 2.62 -6.17 -15.18
C ASN A 75 2.79 -5.82 -16.66
N GLU A 76 4.04 -5.62 -17.10
CA GLU A 76 4.37 -5.24 -18.49
C GLU A 76 4.54 -6.43 -19.44
N LEU A 77 4.55 -7.66 -18.92
CA LEU A 77 4.60 -8.84 -19.77
C LEU A 77 3.23 -9.07 -20.44
N PRO A 78 3.19 -9.26 -21.78
CA PRO A 78 1.96 -9.63 -22.48
C PRO A 78 1.53 -11.04 -22.07
N ASP A 79 0.34 -11.46 -22.54
CA ASP A 79 -0.26 -12.77 -22.25
C ASP A 79 0.76 -13.93 -22.27
N VAL A 80 1.19 -14.36 -21.07
CA VAL A 80 2.20 -15.42 -20.91
C VAL A 80 1.56 -16.77 -21.28
N PRO A 81 2.10 -17.50 -22.28
CA PRO A 81 1.60 -18.83 -22.65
C PRO A 81 1.67 -19.79 -21.47
N GLU A 82 0.65 -20.62 -21.28
CA GLU A 82 0.52 -21.52 -20.12
C GLU A 82 1.76 -22.41 -19.91
N GLN A 83 2.38 -22.85 -21.00
CA GLN A 83 3.59 -23.68 -20.98
C GLN A 83 4.85 -22.94 -20.50
N ALA A 84 4.92 -21.61 -20.66
CA ALA A 84 6.05 -20.79 -20.23
C ALA A 84 5.90 -20.26 -18.79
N ARG A 85 4.67 -20.22 -18.26
CA ARG A 85 4.37 -19.62 -16.93
C ARG A 85 5.30 -20.07 -15.81
N PRO A 86 5.59 -21.37 -15.61
CA PRO A 86 6.44 -21.79 -14.49
C PRO A 86 7.87 -21.25 -14.55
N GLU A 87 8.43 -21.03 -15.74
CA GLU A 87 9.77 -20.47 -15.92
C GLU A 87 9.73 -18.94 -15.78
N VAL A 88 8.70 -18.29 -16.34
CA VAL A 88 8.47 -16.85 -16.17
C VAL A 88 8.28 -16.48 -14.70
N ASP A 89 7.43 -17.20 -13.97
CA ASP A 89 7.16 -16.97 -12.54
C ASP A 89 8.44 -17.11 -11.70
N ARG A 90 9.30 -18.09 -12.05
CA ARG A 90 10.59 -18.27 -11.37
C ARG A 90 11.52 -17.08 -11.61
N GLU A 91 11.56 -16.55 -12.83
CA GLU A 91 12.40 -15.41 -13.16
C GLU A 91 11.88 -14.11 -12.54
N LEU A 92 10.57 -13.91 -12.49
CA LEU A 92 9.96 -12.77 -11.79
C LEU A 92 10.27 -12.83 -10.28
N ALA A 93 10.11 -13.99 -9.64
CA ALA A 93 10.51 -14.17 -8.23
C ALA A 93 12.03 -13.97 -8.01
N ALA A 94 12.85 -14.37 -8.98
CA ALA A 94 14.29 -14.09 -8.94
C ALA A 94 14.56 -12.58 -9.05
N MET A 95 13.80 -11.83 -9.84
CA MET A 95 13.91 -10.37 -9.94
C MET A 95 13.54 -9.69 -8.61
N ASP A 96 12.51 -10.15 -7.90
CA ASP A 96 12.17 -9.63 -6.55
C ASP A 96 13.31 -9.87 -5.56
N THR A 97 13.94 -11.06 -5.65
CA THR A 97 15.14 -11.36 -4.86
C THR A 97 16.30 -10.43 -5.22
N GLN A 98 16.48 -10.10 -6.51
CA GLN A 98 17.53 -9.17 -6.96
C GLN A 98 17.31 -7.76 -6.44
N ILE A 99 16.06 -7.27 -6.48
CA ILE A 99 15.68 -5.97 -5.90
C ILE A 99 15.96 -5.98 -4.41
N THR A 100 15.55 -7.03 -3.70
CA THR A 100 15.84 -7.22 -2.28
C THR A 100 17.36 -7.17 -1.99
N ASP A 101 18.17 -7.88 -2.77
CA ASP A 101 19.63 -7.86 -2.69
C ASP A 101 20.23 -6.47 -2.92
N ALA A 102 19.68 -5.71 -3.87
CA ALA A 102 20.12 -4.36 -4.17
C ALA A 102 19.78 -3.40 -3.03
N TYR A 103 18.58 -3.51 -2.44
CA TYR A 103 18.25 -2.77 -1.22
C TYR A 103 19.21 -3.11 -0.07
N ARG A 104 19.64 -4.38 0.05
CA ARG A 104 20.61 -4.77 1.09
C ARG A 104 21.92 -4.02 0.91
N GLN A 105 22.43 -4.05 -0.32
CA GLN A 105 23.67 -3.38 -0.69
C GLN A 105 23.58 -1.86 -0.56
N PHE A 106 22.41 -1.28 -0.82
CA PHE A 106 22.15 0.14 -0.61
C PHE A 106 22.17 0.51 0.88
N ALA A 107 21.46 -0.25 1.72
CA ALA A 107 21.39 -0.02 3.16
C ALA A 107 22.78 -0.14 3.83
N ASP A 108 23.54 -1.19 3.50
CA ASP A 108 24.90 -1.42 4.02
C ASP A 108 25.88 -0.29 3.66
N ARG A 109 25.60 0.46 2.59
CA ARG A 109 26.47 1.52 2.05
C ARG A 109 25.87 2.92 2.20
N LYS A 110 24.77 3.07 2.94
CA LYS A 110 23.99 4.31 3.02
C LYS A 110 24.84 5.53 3.39
N GLU A 111 25.78 5.38 4.33
CA GLU A 111 26.69 6.47 4.75
C GLU A 111 27.70 6.83 3.65
N GLN A 112 28.27 5.84 2.96
CA GLN A 112 29.21 6.04 1.85
C GLN A 112 28.50 6.68 0.65
N ILE A 113 27.29 6.24 0.33
CA ILE A 113 26.46 6.79 -0.74
C ILE A 113 26.06 8.23 -0.43
N SER A 114 25.82 8.58 0.84
CA SER A 114 25.52 9.95 1.26
C SER A 114 26.69 10.90 1.03
N GLN A 115 27.92 10.39 1.08
CA GLN A 115 29.15 11.15 0.81
C GLN A 115 29.48 11.18 -0.69
N GLU A 116 29.21 10.08 -1.40
CA GLU A 116 29.48 9.90 -2.82
C GLU A 116 28.24 9.33 -3.54
N PRO A 117 27.30 10.18 -4.02
CA PRO A 117 26.06 9.72 -4.65
C PRO A 117 26.26 8.81 -5.86
N GLY A 118 27.36 8.98 -6.59
CA GLY A 118 27.73 8.12 -7.73
C GLY A 118 28.02 6.66 -7.35
N LEU A 119 28.23 6.36 -6.07
CA LEU A 119 28.44 5.00 -5.58
C LEU A 119 27.15 4.17 -5.68
N ALA A 120 25.98 4.78 -5.49
CA ALA A 120 24.72 4.04 -5.61
C ALA A 120 24.48 3.51 -7.02
N GLU A 121 24.75 4.35 -8.03
CA GLU A 121 24.61 3.95 -9.42
C GLU A 121 25.57 2.80 -9.75
N ASN A 122 26.85 2.91 -9.37
CA ASN A 122 27.88 1.95 -9.76
C ASN A 122 27.85 0.65 -8.95
N ALA A 123 27.55 0.72 -7.65
CA ALA A 123 27.65 -0.42 -6.74
C ALA A 123 26.31 -1.12 -6.48
N VAL A 124 25.18 -0.46 -6.74
CA VAL A 124 23.84 -1.01 -6.47
C VAL A 124 23.00 -1.09 -7.75
N LEU A 125 22.70 0.05 -8.38
CA LEU A 125 21.76 0.09 -9.51
C LEU A 125 22.32 -0.58 -10.77
N GLY A 126 23.62 -0.41 -11.07
CA GLY A 126 24.29 -1.05 -12.19
C GLY A 126 24.27 -2.58 -12.10
N PRO A 127 24.74 -3.18 -10.99
CA PRO A 127 24.63 -4.63 -10.76
C PRO A 127 23.18 -5.14 -10.79
N LEU A 128 22.23 -4.40 -10.20
CA LEU A 128 20.81 -4.73 -10.24
C LEU A 128 20.28 -4.76 -11.67
N ARG A 129 20.56 -3.72 -12.46
CA ARG A 129 20.18 -3.62 -13.88
C ARG A 129 20.70 -4.80 -14.69
N ASN A 130 21.95 -5.20 -14.47
CA ASN A 130 22.54 -6.35 -15.17
C ASN A 130 21.83 -7.68 -14.83
N LYS A 131 21.55 -7.92 -13.54
CA LYS A 131 20.82 -9.12 -13.12
C LYS A 131 19.38 -9.13 -13.67
N ARG A 132 18.70 -7.98 -13.62
CA ARG A 132 17.34 -7.82 -14.15
C ARG A 132 17.30 -8.03 -15.66
N THR A 133 18.27 -7.47 -16.39
CA THR A 133 18.43 -7.72 -17.85
C THR A 133 18.53 -9.22 -18.13
N ALA A 134 19.37 -9.95 -17.37
CA ALA A 134 19.52 -11.38 -17.57
C ALA A 134 18.24 -12.18 -17.24
N SER A 135 17.45 -11.76 -16.25
CA SER A 135 16.14 -12.37 -15.95
C SER A 135 15.12 -12.07 -17.04
N LEU A 136 15.02 -10.83 -17.51
CA LEU A 136 14.15 -10.42 -18.62
C LEU A 136 14.49 -11.18 -19.91
N ASP A 137 15.78 -11.41 -20.18
CA ASP A 137 16.23 -12.23 -21.29
C ASP A 137 15.74 -13.68 -21.17
N ARG A 138 15.83 -14.28 -19.98
CA ARG A 138 15.35 -15.64 -19.71
C ARG A 138 13.83 -15.74 -19.86
N ILE A 139 13.08 -14.73 -19.40
CA ILE A 139 11.63 -14.61 -19.61
C ILE A 139 11.31 -14.55 -21.10
N GLY A 140 11.97 -13.68 -21.85
CA GLY A 140 11.78 -13.56 -23.30
C GLY A 140 12.11 -14.86 -24.04
N ILE A 141 13.14 -15.60 -23.60
CA ILE A 141 13.47 -16.92 -24.17
C ILE A 141 12.36 -17.93 -23.83
N ALA A 142 11.90 -17.98 -22.58
CA ALA A 142 10.88 -18.92 -22.15
C ALA A 142 9.58 -18.76 -22.95
N ILE A 143 9.13 -17.51 -23.13
CA ILE A 143 7.94 -17.21 -23.95
C ILE A 143 8.22 -17.52 -25.43
N GLY A 144 9.37 -17.10 -25.96
CA GLY A 144 9.75 -17.32 -27.37
C GLY A 144 9.88 -18.78 -27.80
N ARG A 145 10.03 -19.73 -26.85
CA ARG A 145 10.02 -21.17 -27.15
C ARG A 145 8.64 -21.70 -27.53
N VAL A 146 7.57 -21.05 -27.06
CA VAL A 146 6.19 -21.54 -27.16
C VAL A 146 5.22 -20.53 -27.79
N GLY A 147 5.69 -19.31 -28.07
CA GLY A 147 4.92 -18.22 -28.66
C GLY A 147 5.83 -17.12 -29.22
N GLU A 148 5.24 -15.97 -29.53
CA GLU A 148 5.99 -14.80 -29.98
C GLU A 148 6.77 -14.19 -28.81
N ARG A 149 8.07 -13.94 -29.00
CA ARG A 149 8.91 -13.32 -27.97
C ARG A 149 8.46 -11.86 -27.76
N PRO A 150 8.19 -11.43 -26.50
CA PRO A 150 7.85 -10.04 -26.22
C PRO A 150 8.99 -9.10 -26.62
N ALA A 151 8.65 -7.99 -27.28
CA ALA A 151 9.59 -6.95 -27.64
C ALA A 151 9.63 -5.86 -26.56
N GLY A 152 10.81 -5.29 -26.29
CA GLY A 152 10.95 -4.11 -25.44
C GLY A 152 10.98 -4.40 -23.93
N ILE A 153 10.84 -5.66 -23.51
CA ILE A 153 10.89 -6.05 -22.09
C ILE A 153 12.24 -5.74 -21.45
N GLU A 154 13.32 -5.67 -22.23
CA GLU A 154 14.66 -5.33 -21.77
C GLU A 154 14.74 -3.89 -21.22
N SER A 155 13.84 -3.00 -21.64
CA SER A 155 13.73 -1.63 -21.13
C SER A 155 13.34 -1.56 -19.65
N LEU A 156 12.70 -2.62 -19.13
CA LEU A 156 12.26 -2.74 -17.75
C LEU A 156 13.40 -3.08 -16.78
N ALA A 157 14.61 -3.27 -17.29
CA ALA A 157 15.76 -3.63 -16.47
C ALA A 157 16.27 -2.47 -15.61
N GLY A 158 16.07 -1.22 -16.04
CA GLY A 158 16.56 -0.04 -15.35
C GLY A 158 15.84 0.19 -14.02
N CYS A 159 16.58 0.59 -12.99
CA CYS A 159 16.00 1.06 -11.73
C CYS A 159 16.58 2.43 -11.40
N SER A 160 15.87 3.22 -10.60
CA SER A 160 16.27 4.56 -10.18
C SER A 160 16.25 4.70 -8.67
N LEU A 161 16.98 5.67 -8.13
CA LEU A 161 16.84 6.07 -6.72
C LEU A 161 15.83 7.20 -6.60
N ARG A 162 14.97 7.12 -5.58
CA ARG A 162 14.08 8.21 -5.17
C ARG A 162 14.49 8.77 -3.81
N ALA A 163 14.37 10.09 -3.68
CA ALA A 163 14.59 10.80 -2.43
C ALA A 163 13.35 10.75 -1.55
N ASP A 164 13.56 10.75 -0.23
CA ASP A 164 12.50 11.18 0.69
C ASP A 164 12.28 12.69 0.47
N ASP A 165 11.10 13.09 0.04
CA ASP A 165 10.74 14.51 -0.10
C ASP A 165 10.46 15.10 1.29
N SER A 166 11.54 15.29 2.06
CA SER A 166 11.52 15.92 3.38
C SER A 166 12.66 16.94 3.52
N ALA A 167 12.83 17.81 2.52
CA ALA A 167 13.62 19.05 2.68
C ALA A 167 13.49 19.97 1.44
N SER A 168 12.49 20.85 1.43
CA SER A 168 12.62 22.19 0.82
C SER A 168 11.45 23.09 1.22
N GLY A 169 11.50 23.64 2.44
CA GLY A 169 10.82 24.88 2.77
C GLY A 169 11.72 26.06 2.42
N GLY A 170 11.34 26.85 1.41
CA GLY A 170 11.99 28.11 1.02
C GLY A 170 11.14 28.86 -0.01
N PRO A 171 10.96 30.20 0.11
CA PRO A 171 9.81 30.91 -0.45
C PRO A 171 9.90 31.04 -1.97
N GLY A 172 9.02 30.33 -2.68
CA GLY A 172 8.89 30.42 -4.13
C GLY A 172 8.17 31.69 -4.54
N GLY A 173 8.92 32.60 -5.18
CA GLY A 173 8.38 33.76 -5.89
C GLY A 173 7.44 33.34 -7.02
N ASN A 174 6.34 34.07 -7.10
CA ASN A 174 5.24 33.97 -8.05
C ASN A 174 5.70 34.05 -9.53
N PRO A 175 5.38 33.08 -10.41
CA PRO A 175 5.31 33.32 -11.84
C PRO A 175 3.87 33.73 -12.19
N GLY A 176 3.71 35.02 -12.52
CA GLY A 176 2.44 35.61 -12.92
C GLY A 176 1.81 34.91 -14.12
N SER A 177 0.53 34.61 -13.98
CA SER A 177 -0.40 34.21 -15.02
C SER A 177 -0.65 35.36 -15.99
N GLY A 178 -0.19 35.21 -17.23
CA GLY A 178 -0.59 36.06 -18.35
C GLY A 178 -1.96 35.60 -18.89
N THR A 179 -2.99 36.38 -18.62
CA THR A 179 -4.30 36.30 -19.28
C THR A 179 -4.17 36.82 -20.72
N GLY A 180 -4.62 35.99 -21.68
CA GLY A 180 -4.83 36.43 -23.05
C GLY A 180 -6.17 37.14 -23.20
N ASP A 181 -6.17 38.21 -23.99
CA ASP A 181 -7.34 38.71 -24.69
C ASP A 181 -6.91 39.19 -26.09
N GLY A 182 -7.81 39.02 -27.04
CA GLY A 182 -7.58 39.05 -28.48
C GLY A 182 -7.58 40.45 -29.10
N GLY A 183 -7.01 40.54 -30.31
CA GLY A 183 -6.96 41.79 -31.07
C GLY A 183 -6.24 41.65 -32.40
N ASN A 184 -7.01 41.48 -33.47
CA ASN A 184 -6.64 41.38 -34.87
C ASN A 184 -6.14 42.72 -35.47
N GLY A 185 -5.19 42.71 -36.42
CA GLY A 185 -4.98 43.85 -37.34
C GLY A 185 -3.54 44.18 -37.79
N SER A 186 -3.19 43.64 -38.97
CA SER A 186 -2.46 44.21 -40.13
C SER A 186 -1.37 45.32 -40.03
N ASP A 187 -0.29 45.05 -40.79
CA ASP A 187 0.55 45.93 -41.63
C ASP A 187 1.39 47.10 -41.06
N GLY A 188 2.68 47.10 -41.43
CA GLY A 188 3.37 48.31 -41.90
C GLY A 188 4.74 48.68 -41.29
N GLY A 189 5.81 48.40 -42.03
CA GLY A 189 6.79 49.43 -42.44
C GLY A 189 7.87 49.97 -41.47
N ASN A 190 9.11 49.49 -41.69
CA ASN A 190 10.34 50.23 -42.03
C ASN A 190 10.88 51.43 -41.18
N GLY A 191 12.20 51.36 -40.91
CA GLY A 191 13.13 52.50 -40.73
C GLY A 191 13.20 53.08 -39.32
N GLY A 192 14.34 53.45 -38.71
CA GLY A 192 15.70 53.59 -39.17
C GLY A 192 16.41 54.62 -38.28
N ASN A 193 17.66 54.32 -37.91
CA ASN A 193 18.78 55.23 -37.64
C ASN A 193 18.91 56.06 -36.34
N SER A 194 20.16 55.99 -35.84
CA SER A 194 21.01 57.05 -35.23
C SER A 194 20.80 57.44 -33.76
N ASP A 195 21.80 57.19 -32.89
CA ASP A 195 23.00 58.02 -32.60
C ASP A 195 22.65 59.02 -31.46
N GLY A 196 23.40 59.27 -30.38
CA GLY A 196 24.74 58.99 -29.90
C GLY A 196 24.97 59.85 -28.63
N GLY A 197 26.07 59.62 -27.89
CA GLY A 197 26.59 60.49 -26.81
C GLY A 197 26.00 60.23 -25.41
N GLN A 198 26.69 59.65 -24.42
CA GLN A 198 27.83 60.19 -23.63
C GLN A 198 27.63 61.62 -23.12
N ASP A 199 27.40 61.79 -21.81
CA ASP A 199 28.39 62.48 -20.96
C ASP A 199 28.16 62.22 -19.45
N ASP A 200 29.26 62.30 -18.71
CA ASP A 200 29.46 62.03 -17.29
C ASP A 200 28.95 63.15 -16.36
N GLY A 201 28.75 62.81 -15.07
CA GLY A 201 28.51 63.81 -14.02
C GLY A 201 28.43 63.24 -12.62
N GLN A 202 29.58 63.06 -11.97
CA GLN A 202 29.72 62.77 -10.54
C GLN A 202 29.22 63.95 -9.66
N GLY A 203 28.66 63.62 -8.49
CA GLY A 203 28.39 64.57 -7.41
C GLY A 203 28.01 63.86 -6.12
N GLN A 204 28.98 63.71 -5.22
CA GLN A 204 28.78 63.30 -3.83
C GLN A 204 28.09 64.41 -3.05
N ASP A 205 27.21 64.09 -2.09
CA ASP A 205 27.29 64.73 -0.78
C ASP A 205 26.61 63.93 0.34
N GLN A 206 27.22 64.02 1.51
CA GLN A 206 26.88 63.35 2.76
C GLN A 206 25.86 64.16 3.56
N GLY A 207 25.04 63.49 4.37
CA GLY A 207 24.16 64.16 5.33
C GLY A 207 23.58 63.19 6.36
N GLN A 208 24.27 63.07 7.50
CA GLN A 208 23.79 62.43 8.73
C GLN A 208 22.62 63.25 9.32
N ASN A 209 21.59 62.59 9.88
CA ASN A 209 21.21 62.90 11.27
C ASN A 209 20.33 61.81 11.91
N GLN A 210 20.60 61.58 13.18
CA GLN A 210 19.85 60.75 14.14
C GLN A 210 18.72 61.59 14.76
N GLY A 211 17.70 60.90 15.31
CA GLY A 211 16.70 61.52 16.17
C GLY A 211 15.75 60.49 16.77
N GLN A 212 16.01 60.11 18.03
CA GLN A 212 15.12 59.38 18.93
C GLN A 212 13.96 60.27 19.42
N GLY A 213 12.86 59.66 19.84
CA GLY A 213 11.82 60.31 20.63
C GLY A 213 10.65 59.37 20.96
N ASP A 214 10.62 58.89 22.21
CA ASP A 214 9.50 58.21 22.87
C ASP A 214 8.29 59.15 23.10
N ASP A 215 7.05 58.64 23.07
CA ASP A 215 6.04 58.99 24.09
C ASP A 215 4.84 58.01 24.08
N GLN A 216 4.30 57.78 25.27
CA GLN A 216 3.15 56.96 25.63
C GLN A 216 1.84 57.76 25.54
N GLY A 217 0.71 57.09 25.31
CA GLY A 217 -0.60 57.72 25.47
C GLY A 217 -1.76 56.73 25.39
N GLN A 218 -2.35 56.42 26.56
CA GLN A 218 -3.62 55.71 26.71
C GLN A 218 -4.81 56.60 26.30
N GLY A 219 -5.89 55.97 25.81
CA GLY A 219 -7.20 56.61 25.67
C GLY A 219 -8.27 55.64 25.16
N ASP A 220 -9.11 55.16 26.07
CA ASP A 220 -10.38 54.48 25.78
C ASP A 220 -11.42 55.48 25.25
N ASN A 221 -12.16 55.14 24.18
CA ASN A 221 -13.61 55.40 24.12
C ASN A 221 -14.33 54.57 23.03
N GLN A 222 -15.53 54.12 23.38
CA GLN A 222 -16.47 53.34 22.55
C GLN A 222 -17.24 54.23 21.56
N GLY A 223 -17.60 53.66 20.40
CA GLY A 223 -18.58 54.23 19.48
C GLY A 223 -18.96 53.26 18.36
N GLN A 224 -20.19 52.75 18.40
CA GLN A 224 -20.81 51.89 17.38
C GLN A 224 -21.11 52.66 16.08
N GLY A 225 -20.99 51.97 14.94
CA GLY A 225 -21.49 52.44 13.64
C GLY A 225 -21.24 51.41 12.54
N ASP A 226 -22.31 50.95 11.91
CA ASP A 226 -22.40 49.77 11.04
C ASP A 226 -21.67 49.84 9.69
N ASN A 227 -21.38 48.64 9.18
CA ASN A 227 -21.43 48.20 7.78
C ASN A 227 -20.20 48.44 6.88
N GLN A 228 -19.41 47.39 6.64
CA GLN A 228 -19.24 46.72 5.33
C GLN A 228 -18.07 45.73 5.37
N GLY A 229 -18.24 44.62 4.66
CA GLY A 229 -17.47 43.40 4.83
C GLY A 229 -15.99 43.49 4.47
N ASN A 230 -15.20 42.68 5.16
CA ASN A 230 -14.12 41.94 4.53
C ASN A 230 -13.76 40.74 5.41
N GLY A 231 -13.54 39.60 4.76
CA GLY A 231 -13.23 38.34 5.41
C GLY A 231 -11.90 38.39 6.15
N GLN A 232 -11.90 37.90 7.38
CA GLN A 232 -10.71 37.56 8.15
C GLN A 232 -11.09 36.33 8.97
N ASP A 233 -10.67 35.18 8.44
CA ASP A 233 -10.65 33.89 9.12
C ASP A 233 -9.52 33.93 10.17
N PRO A 234 -9.80 33.83 11.48
CA PRO A 234 -8.76 33.79 12.49
C PRO A 234 -8.56 32.35 12.97
N GLY A 235 -7.42 31.76 12.62
CA GLY A 235 -6.82 30.68 13.40
C GLY A 235 -6.47 29.42 12.62
N GLN A 236 -5.31 29.43 11.97
CA GLN A 236 -4.56 28.21 11.71
C GLN A 236 -4.23 27.53 13.04
N GLY A 237 -5.09 26.60 13.44
CA GLY A 237 -4.73 25.53 14.36
C GLY A 237 -3.81 24.56 13.63
N GLN A 238 -2.54 24.55 14.02
CA GLN A 238 -1.60 23.48 13.68
C GLN A 238 -2.21 22.15 14.18
N GLY A 239 -2.59 21.28 13.25
CA GLY A 239 -3.22 19.98 13.56
C GLY A 239 -3.91 19.29 12.37
N GLY A 240 -4.20 19.99 11.27
CA GLY A 240 -4.59 19.34 10.02
C GLY A 240 -3.38 18.82 9.25
N GLN A 241 -3.54 17.73 8.48
CA GLN A 241 -2.56 17.27 7.49
C GLN A 241 -2.17 18.44 6.58
N GLY A 242 -1.00 19.05 6.82
CA GLY A 242 -0.59 20.29 6.16
C GLY A 242 -0.37 20.07 4.66
N GLY A 243 -1.39 20.34 3.84
CA GLY A 243 -1.34 20.24 2.38
C GLY A 243 -1.25 18.83 1.79
N ASN A 244 -1.11 17.79 2.63
CA ASN A 244 -1.05 16.39 2.25
C ASN A 244 -2.26 15.63 2.82
N GLY A 245 -3.45 15.90 2.29
CA GLY A 245 -4.68 15.28 2.75
C GLY A 245 -5.82 15.42 1.75
N PRO A 246 -6.95 14.74 1.97
CA PRO A 246 -8.06 14.79 1.05
C PRO A 246 -8.64 16.20 0.98
N GLU A 247 -8.96 16.63 -0.23
CA GLU A 247 -9.59 17.90 -0.52
C GLU A 247 -11.10 17.77 -0.41
N PRO A 248 -11.87 18.88 -0.28
CA PRO A 248 -13.33 18.81 -0.27
C PRO A 248 -13.93 18.05 -1.46
N SER A 249 -13.28 18.08 -2.63
CA SER A 249 -13.69 17.34 -3.82
C SER A 249 -13.49 15.83 -3.74
N ASP A 250 -12.77 15.32 -2.75
CA ASP A 250 -12.64 13.89 -2.48
C ASP A 250 -13.84 13.34 -1.68
N PHE A 251 -14.72 14.22 -1.22
CA PHE A 251 -15.93 13.87 -0.50
C PHE A 251 -17.17 14.05 -1.38
N VAL A 252 -18.17 13.20 -1.19
CA VAL A 252 -19.46 13.31 -1.89
C VAL A 252 -20.60 12.92 -0.96
N ASP A 253 -21.68 13.70 -1.00
CA ASP A 253 -22.93 13.33 -0.33
C ASP A 253 -23.48 12.05 -0.95
N ILE A 254 -23.58 10.98 -0.15
CA ILE A 254 -24.06 9.69 -0.61
C ILE A 254 -25.51 9.76 -1.15
N GLN A 255 -26.32 10.73 -0.70
CA GLN A 255 -27.69 10.91 -1.16
C GLN A 255 -27.75 11.44 -2.60
N SER A 256 -26.70 12.14 -3.06
CA SER A 256 -26.57 12.64 -4.43
C SER A 256 -26.19 11.54 -5.44
N VAL A 257 -25.65 10.42 -4.95
CA VAL A 257 -25.13 9.33 -5.78
C VAL A 257 -26.26 8.37 -6.15
N GLN A 258 -26.33 7.99 -7.43
CA GLN A 258 -27.30 6.99 -7.90
C GLN A 258 -26.87 5.56 -7.51
N PRO A 259 -27.80 4.65 -7.22
CA PRO A 259 -27.48 3.24 -6.98
C PRO A 259 -26.70 2.63 -8.16
N ASN A 260 -25.53 2.05 -7.88
CA ASN A 260 -24.60 1.57 -8.89
C ASN A 260 -24.16 0.11 -8.67
N VAL A 261 -24.66 -0.55 -7.62
CA VAL A 261 -24.34 -1.95 -7.34
C VAL A 261 -25.16 -2.90 -8.21
N GLN A 262 -24.47 -3.68 -9.04
CA GLN A 262 -25.07 -4.78 -9.77
C GLN A 262 -24.79 -6.10 -9.05
N ARG A 263 -25.87 -6.80 -8.65
CA ARG A 263 -25.74 -8.13 -8.02
C ARG A 263 -25.82 -9.22 -9.10
N PRO A 264 -24.80 -10.09 -9.25
CA PRO A 264 -24.85 -11.18 -10.19
C PRO A 264 -26.05 -12.11 -9.93
N ARG A 265 -26.78 -12.48 -10.97
CA ARG A 265 -27.86 -13.47 -10.86
C ARG A 265 -27.27 -14.84 -10.56
N GLN A 266 -27.75 -15.44 -9.46
CA GLN A 266 -27.43 -16.81 -9.08
C GLN A 266 -27.97 -17.77 -10.15
N ARG A 267 -27.09 -18.59 -10.75
CA ARG A 267 -27.47 -19.58 -11.76
C ARG A 267 -27.78 -20.93 -11.11
N ARG A 268 -28.49 -21.80 -11.84
CA ARG A 268 -28.69 -23.20 -11.43
C ARG A 268 -27.33 -23.88 -11.29
N GLY A 269 -27.04 -24.44 -10.13
CA GLY A 269 -25.73 -25.06 -9.80
C GLY A 269 -24.72 -24.14 -9.11
N GLY A 270 -25.05 -22.86 -8.88
CA GLY A 270 -24.25 -21.95 -8.06
C GLY A 270 -24.22 -22.34 -6.58
N SER A 271 -23.14 -21.99 -5.89
CA SER A 271 -23.00 -22.14 -4.45
C SER A 271 -23.59 -20.93 -3.73
N ARG A 272 -24.83 -21.08 -3.25
CA ARG A 272 -25.64 -19.99 -2.69
C ARG A 272 -25.40 -19.72 -1.21
N GLY A 273 -24.64 -20.58 -0.55
CA GLY A 273 -24.42 -20.52 0.89
C GLY A 273 -23.41 -19.45 1.26
N THR A 274 -23.36 -19.16 2.55
CA THR A 274 -22.46 -18.18 3.14
C THR A 274 -21.91 -18.69 4.45
N PHE A 275 -20.69 -18.32 4.77
CA PHE A 275 -20.07 -18.58 6.06
C PHE A 275 -19.56 -17.26 6.63
N SER A 276 -19.85 -16.96 7.89
CA SER A 276 -19.34 -15.77 8.56
C SER A 276 -18.41 -16.16 9.70
N THR A 277 -17.31 -15.43 9.86
CA THR A 277 -16.43 -15.54 11.02
C THR A 277 -16.50 -14.22 11.81
N ASP A 278 -16.18 -14.28 13.09
CA ASP A 278 -16.26 -13.14 14.01
C ASP A 278 -14.96 -13.05 14.77
N CYS A 279 -14.18 -11.99 14.49
CA CYS A 279 -12.86 -11.75 15.04
C CYS A 279 -12.74 -10.41 15.75
N GLY A 280 -13.87 -9.81 16.11
CA GLY A 280 -13.93 -8.52 16.77
C GLY A 280 -13.61 -7.35 15.84
N ARG A 281 -13.21 -6.23 16.45
CA ARG A 281 -13.02 -4.92 15.82
C ARG A 281 -11.69 -4.27 16.24
N ASN A 282 -10.71 -5.11 16.58
CA ASN A 282 -9.39 -4.73 17.11
C ASN A 282 -9.42 -3.92 18.41
N GLU A 283 -10.30 -4.28 19.35
CA GLU A 283 -10.40 -3.62 20.67
C GLU A 283 -9.12 -3.76 21.51
N ASN A 284 -8.24 -4.69 21.14
CA ASN A 284 -6.94 -4.90 21.77
C ASN A 284 -5.81 -4.05 21.16
N GLY A 285 -6.09 -3.21 20.16
CA GLY A 285 -5.17 -2.20 19.65
C GLY A 285 -3.95 -2.76 18.93
N LYS A 286 -4.09 -3.84 18.15
CA LYS A 286 -3.00 -4.36 17.33
C LYS A 286 -2.87 -3.51 16.07
N PHE A 287 -1.96 -2.54 16.14
CA PHE A 287 -1.57 -1.69 15.02
C PHE A 287 -0.09 -1.86 14.73
N ASN A 288 0.28 -1.96 13.46
CA ASN A 288 1.67 -1.80 13.01
C ASN A 288 1.70 -1.33 11.55
N PRO A 289 2.81 -0.71 11.12
CA PRO A 289 2.95 -0.26 9.74
C PRO A 289 3.73 -1.26 8.89
N ASP A 290 3.73 -2.52 9.31
CA ASP A 290 4.38 -3.59 8.58
C ASP A 290 3.46 -4.09 7.47
N ASN A 291 4.05 -4.72 6.46
CA ASN A 291 3.29 -5.39 5.40
C ASN A 291 3.80 -6.83 5.22
N VAL A 292 3.18 -7.77 5.93
CA VAL A 292 3.58 -9.19 5.96
C VAL A 292 3.37 -9.93 4.63
N ILE A 293 2.63 -9.35 3.68
CA ILE A 293 2.46 -9.92 2.33
C ILE A 293 3.48 -9.30 1.36
N VAL A 294 3.47 -7.98 1.20
CA VAL A 294 4.24 -7.28 0.15
C VAL A 294 5.69 -7.01 0.55
N ALA A 295 5.96 -6.84 1.84
CA ALA A 295 7.29 -6.52 2.36
C ALA A 295 7.62 -7.38 3.61
N PRO A 296 7.63 -8.72 3.48
CA PRO A 296 7.98 -9.58 4.59
C PRO A 296 9.45 -9.34 5.02
N GLY A 297 9.67 -9.28 6.33
CA GLY A 297 10.95 -8.97 6.97
C GLY A 297 11.27 -7.48 7.07
N VAL A 298 10.31 -6.62 6.70
CA VAL A 298 10.48 -5.16 6.64
C VAL A 298 9.56 -4.47 7.64
N SER A 299 10.16 -3.89 8.67
CA SER A 299 9.43 -2.97 9.55
C SER A 299 9.08 -1.69 8.81
N ASN A 300 7.90 -1.13 9.10
CA ASN A 300 7.36 0.04 8.39
C ASN A 300 7.26 -0.15 6.86
N GLY A 301 7.15 -1.38 6.37
CA GLY A 301 7.08 -1.66 4.93
C GLY A 301 5.83 -1.08 4.24
N ALA A 302 4.79 -0.74 5.02
CA ALA A 302 3.59 -0.09 4.51
C ALA A 302 3.70 1.43 4.46
N HIS A 303 4.53 2.07 5.30
CA HIS A 303 4.53 3.54 5.52
C HIS A 303 3.20 4.12 6.00
N HIS A 304 2.26 3.28 6.41
CA HIS A 304 0.96 3.67 6.92
C HIS A 304 0.46 2.62 7.90
N MET A 305 -0.38 3.00 8.84
CA MET A 305 -0.75 2.11 9.94
C MET A 305 -1.86 1.14 9.52
N HIS A 306 -1.69 -0.15 9.81
CA HIS A 306 -2.72 -1.17 9.58
C HIS A 306 -3.45 -1.53 10.87
N ASP A 307 -4.76 -1.75 10.74
CA ASP A 307 -5.67 -2.30 11.73
C ASP A 307 -5.75 -3.83 11.55
N TYR A 308 -5.48 -4.63 12.59
CA TYR A 308 -5.43 -6.09 12.49
C TYR A 308 -6.49 -6.77 13.35
N ILE A 309 -7.22 -7.72 12.75
CA ILE A 309 -8.03 -8.71 13.49
C ILE A 309 -7.69 -10.14 13.08
N GLY A 310 -8.08 -11.10 13.92
CA GLY A 310 -7.74 -12.51 13.74
C GLY A 310 -6.37 -12.81 14.32
N ASN A 311 -5.40 -13.21 13.49
CA ASN A 311 -4.08 -13.60 13.96
C ASN A 311 -3.36 -12.50 14.75
N GLN A 312 -2.81 -12.87 15.90
CA GLN A 312 -2.13 -11.94 16.81
C GLN A 312 -0.61 -11.96 16.67
N ALA A 313 -0.05 -12.89 15.89
CA ALA A 313 1.38 -12.95 15.57
C ALA A 313 1.77 -12.01 14.40
N ASN A 314 0.84 -11.24 13.82
CA ASN A 314 1.14 -10.39 12.67
C ASN A 314 2.12 -9.25 13.02
N ASP A 315 3.30 -9.31 12.44
CA ASP A 315 4.30 -8.26 12.33
C ASP A 315 5.16 -8.53 11.07
N ALA A 316 6.09 -7.63 10.79
CA ALA A 316 7.01 -7.76 9.65
C ALA A 316 7.73 -9.10 9.57
N PHE A 317 8.01 -9.76 10.70
CA PHE A 317 8.87 -10.94 10.77
C PHE A 317 8.10 -12.26 10.92
N ALA A 318 6.77 -12.20 10.96
CA ALA A 318 5.91 -13.36 11.12
C ALA A 318 6.09 -14.36 9.97
N SER A 319 6.55 -15.57 10.30
CA SER A 319 6.60 -16.69 9.36
C SER A 319 5.25 -17.41 9.27
N ASP A 320 5.09 -18.28 8.27
CA ASP A 320 3.94 -19.19 8.18
C ASP A 320 3.76 -20.04 9.44
N ASP A 321 4.87 -20.43 10.09
CA ASP A 321 4.83 -21.20 11.34
C ASP A 321 4.38 -20.32 12.53
N ASP A 322 4.78 -19.05 12.57
CA ASP A 322 4.32 -18.11 13.60
C ASP A 322 2.82 -17.86 13.44
N LEU A 323 2.38 -17.58 12.21
CA LEU A 323 0.95 -17.43 11.90
C LEU A 323 0.16 -18.72 12.20
N ALA A 324 0.74 -19.89 11.93
CA ALA A 324 0.08 -21.17 12.19
C ALA A 324 -0.20 -21.42 13.68
N ASN A 325 0.70 -20.95 14.53
CA ASN A 325 0.70 -21.18 15.98
C ASN A 325 0.23 -19.97 16.78
N GLY A 326 0.03 -18.82 16.12
CA GLY A 326 -0.43 -17.59 16.73
C GLY A 326 -1.79 -17.70 17.42
N ALA A 327 -1.95 -16.88 18.45
CA ALA A 327 -3.27 -16.64 19.04
C ALA A 327 -4.18 -15.92 18.02
N THR A 328 -5.49 -15.98 18.23
CA THR A 328 -6.47 -15.32 17.37
C THR A 328 -7.56 -14.63 18.17
N THR A 329 -7.98 -13.43 17.74
CA THR A 329 -9.17 -12.75 18.27
C THR A 329 -10.47 -13.37 17.74
N CYS A 330 -10.39 -14.26 16.76
CA CYS A 330 -11.55 -14.97 16.23
C CYS A 330 -12.23 -15.82 17.31
N ARG A 331 -13.54 -15.66 17.48
CA ARG A 331 -14.36 -16.49 18.37
C ARG A 331 -14.18 -17.99 18.06
N ASN A 332 -14.04 -18.33 16.79
CA ASN A 332 -13.68 -19.67 16.36
C ASN A 332 -12.15 -19.80 16.28
N GLN A 333 -11.57 -20.50 17.24
CA GLN A 333 -10.11 -20.65 17.35
C GLN A 333 -9.47 -21.52 16.25
N GLY A 334 -10.27 -22.15 15.39
CA GLY A 334 -9.80 -22.77 14.14
C GLY A 334 -9.53 -21.74 13.03
N ASP A 335 -9.94 -20.48 13.22
CA ASP A 335 -9.63 -19.35 12.34
C ASP A 335 -8.47 -18.55 12.93
N ARG A 336 -7.27 -18.82 12.45
CA ARG A 336 -6.08 -18.02 12.75
C ARG A 336 -5.73 -17.08 11.60
N SER A 337 -6.67 -16.81 10.70
CA SER A 337 -6.39 -16.01 9.53
C SER A 337 -6.06 -14.58 9.92
N THR A 338 -5.27 -13.93 9.08
CA THR A 338 -4.92 -12.53 9.22
C THR A 338 -5.86 -11.72 8.35
N TYR A 339 -6.51 -10.72 8.94
CA TYR A 339 -7.35 -9.75 8.24
C TYR A 339 -6.88 -8.36 8.64
N TYR A 340 -6.50 -7.53 7.67
CA TYR A 340 -6.06 -6.18 7.95
C TYR A 340 -6.35 -5.21 6.82
N TRP A 341 -6.35 -3.93 7.17
CA TRP A 341 -6.65 -2.80 6.29
C TRP A 341 -6.01 -1.54 6.88
N PRO A 342 -5.76 -0.47 6.12
CA PRO A 342 -5.24 0.78 6.66
C PRO A 342 -6.22 1.41 7.65
N VAL A 343 -5.70 2.01 8.72
CA VAL A 343 -6.55 2.70 9.70
C VAL A 343 -7.30 3.87 9.06
N LEU A 344 -8.42 4.25 9.67
CA LEU A 344 -9.13 5.48 9.36
C LEU A 344 -8.79 6.50 10.45
N ARG A 345 -8.39 7.72 10.08
CA ARG A 345 -8.11 8.79 11.04
C ARG A 345 -9.13 9.89 10.97
N LEU A 346 -9.47 10.46 12.13
CA LEU A 346 -10.12 11.77 12.20
C LEU A 346 -9.06 12.87 12.10
N GLN A 347 -9.32 13.85 11.23
CA GLN A 347 -8.48 15.03 11.01
C GLN A 347 -8.93 16.18 11.90
N ASN A 348 -9.07 15.90 13.20
CA ASN A 348 -9.63 16.81 14.20
C ASN A 348 -8.59 17.68 14.91
N GLY A 349 -7.35 17.70 14.42
CA GLY A 349 -6.23 18.41 15.05
C GLY A 349 -5.65 17.72 16.29
N GLN A 350 -6.15 16.54 16.66
CA GLN A 350 -5.59 15.73 17.73
C GLN A 350 -4.51 14.80 17.19
N ASN A 351 -3.38 14.76 17.87
CA ASN A 351 -2.32 13.81 17.59
C ASN A 351 -2.64 12.48 18.27
N GLU A 352 -2.50 11.39 17.54
CA GLU A 352 -2.51 10.03 18.09
C GLU A 352 -1.15 9.67 18.73
N ALA A 353 -1.12 8.59 19.50
CA ALA A 353 0.09 8.06 20.13
C ALA A 353 1.25 7.80 19.14
N ASP A 354 0.94 7.57 17.86
CA ASP A 354 1.92 7.32 16.80
C ASP A 354 2.34 8.58 16.02
N ALA A 355 1.99 9.79 16.49
CA ALA A 355 2.35 11.06 15.82
C ALA A 355 3.86 11.30 15.68
N ASN A 356 4.70 10.58 16.41
CA ASN A 356 6.17 10.62 16.27
C ASN A 356 6.77 9.25 15.90
N ALA A 357 5.94 8.33 15.42
CA ALA A 357 6.32 6.97 15.08
C ALA A 357 6.23 6.70 13.58
N ASP A 358 6.89 5.63 13.17
CA ASP A 358 6.81 5.05 11.83
C ASP A 358 5.36 4.61 11.55
N GLY A 359 4.89 4.81 10.33
CA GLY A 359 3.53 4.61 9.87
C GLY A 359 2.50 5.63 10.35
N GLY A 360 2.83 6.39 11.39
CA GLY A 360 2.07 7.53 11.87
C GLY A 360 2.69 8.83 11.36
N GLY A 361 2.96 9.77 12.28
CA GLY A 361 3.31 11.14 11.89
C GLY A 361 4.66 11.29 11.15
N LYS A 362 5.60 10.34 11.28
CA LYS A 362 6.83 10.36 10.46
C LYS A 362 6.58 10.11 8.98
N ASP A 363 5.54 9.35 8.68
CA ASP A 363 5.07 9.09 7.32
C ASP A 363 3.86 9.97 6.97
N GLN A 364 3.71 11.10 7.66
CA GLN A 364 2.67 12.11 7.45
C GLN A 364 1.23 11.64 7.68
N ASN A 365 1.04 10.46 8.28
CA ASN A 365 -0.25 9.98 8.76
C ASN A 365 -0.53 10.59 10.15
N VAL A 366 -1.32 11.66 10.19
CA VAL A 366 -1.71 12.36 11.42
C VAL A 366 -3.21 12.34 11.64
N GLY A 367 -3.64 12.53 12.89
CA GLY A 367 -5.02 12.42 13.31
C GLY A 367 -5.27 11.20 14.20
N GLU A 368 -6.44 11.16 14.81
CA GLU A 368 -6.87 10.14 15.77
C GLU A 368 -7.32 8.86 15.08
N ILE A 369 -6.72 7.72 15.42
CA ILE A 369 -7.09 6.42 14.82
C ILE A 369 -8.49 6.01 15.31
N GLN A 370 -9.37 5.73 14.36
CA GLN A 370 -10.73 5.30 14.66
C GLN A 370 -10.79 3.77 14.76
N THR A 371 -11.30 3.29 15.89
CA THR A 371 -11.66 1.87 16.03
C THR A 371 -13.00 1.62 15.33
N PRO A 372 -13.14 0.59 14.47
CA PRO A 372 -14.42 0.27 13.85
C PRO A 372 -15.54 0.06 14.89
N SER A 373 -16.75 0.51 14.58
CA SER A 373 -17.95 0.21 15.36
C SER A 373 -18.47 -1.21 15.07
N GLN A 374 -18.26 -1.71 13.85
CA GLN A 374 -18.63 -3.07 13.45
C GLN A 374 -17.71 -3.59 12.34
N VAL A 375 -17.26 -4.85 12.48
CA VAL A 375 -16.61 -5.60 11.41
C VAL A 375 -17.44 -6.84 11.07
N THR A 376 -17.59 -7.15 9.78
CA THR A 376 -18.24 -8.36 9.31
C THR A 376 -17.37 -9.05 8.26
N LEU A 377 -16.92 -10.27 8.60
CA LEU A 377 -16.14 -11.13 7.73
C LEU A 377 -17.03 -12.22 7.16
N LYS A 378 -17.33 -12.15 5.86
CA LYS A 378 -18.27 -13.05 5.21
C LYS A 378 -17.66 -13.71 3.99
N PHE A 379 -17.68 -15.04 3.96
CA PHE A 379 -17.31 -15.86 2.84
C PHE A 379 -18.56 -16.23 2.04
N VAL A 380 -18.61 -15.86 0.76
CA VAL A 380 -19.74 -16.14 -0.15
C VAL A 380 -19.33 -17.09 -1.26
N GLY A 381 -20.28 -17.87 -1.78
CA GLY A 381 -20.03 -18.81 -2.87
C GLY A 381 -20.04 -18.18 -4.26
N SER A 382 -19.81 -19.02 -5.27
CA SER A 382 -19.81 -18.64 -6.69
C SER A 382 -21.22 -18.73 -7.28
N PRO A 383 -21.64 -17.75 -8.11
CA PRO A 383 -22.97 -17.75 -8.73
C PRO A 383 -23.14 -18.80 -9.84
N VAL A 384 -22.04 -19.42 -10.33
CA VAL A 384 -22.06 -20.35 -11.48
C VAL A 384 -21.60 -21.76 -11.16
N GLY A 385 -21.06 -22.01 -9.96
CA GLY A 385 -20.58 -23.33 -9.59
C GLY A 385 -20.26 -23.49 -8.12
N ARG A 386 -19.73 -24.67 -7.77
CA ARG A 386 -19.21 -24.95 -6.43
C ARG A 386 -17.86 -24.27 -6.22
N VAL A 387 -17.61 -23.83 -5.00
CA VAL A 387 -16.29 -23.36 -4.57
C VAL A 387 -15.44 -24.51 -4.03
N THR A 388 -14.12 -24.41 -4.21
CA THR A 388 -13.12 -25.31 -3.61
C THR A 388 -12.49 -24.67 -2.37
N ALA A 389 -11.82 -25.47 -1.54
CA ALA A 389 -11.11 -24.93 -0.38
C ALA A 389 -9.97 -23.99 -0.82
N MET A 390 -9.84 -22.86 -0.13
CA MET A 390 -8.61 -22.06 -0.21
C MET A 390 -7.48 -22.87 0.45
N PRO A 391 -6.27 -22.91 -0.14
CA PRO A 391 -5.12 -23.51 0.52
C PRO A 391 -4.73 -22.65 1.73
N ARG A 392 -4.19 -23.29 2.76
CA ARG A 392 -3.62 -22.55 3.89
C ARG A 392 -2.46 -21.69 3.39
N PHE A 393 -2.35 -20.49 3.95
CA PHE A 393 -1.41 -19.43 3.58
C PHE A 393 -1.65 -18.79 2.21
N LEU A 394 -2.85 -18.96 1.63
CA LEU A 394 -3.29 -18.12 0.51
C LEU A 394 -3.28 -16.66 0.95
N ARG A 395 -2.48 -15.83 0.27
CA ARG A 395 -2.33 -14.39 0.50
C ARG A 395 -3.12 -13.64 -0.56
N ILE A 396 -3.94 -12.68 -0.16
CA ILE A 396 -4.75 -11.92 -1.12
C ILE A 396 -4.76 -10.45 -0.70
N ILE A 397 -4.48 -9.58 -1.66
CA ILE A 397 -4.61 -8.13 -1.55
C ILE A 397 -5.73 -7.67 -2.48
N THR A 398 -6.69 -6.91 -1.96
CA THR A 398 -7.70 -6.22 -2.75
C THR A 398 -7.58 -4.72 -2.54
N GLY A 399 -7.72 -3.94 -3.60
CA GLY A 399 -7.32 -2.54 -3.61
C GLY A 399 -5.84 -2.36 -3.97
N ASP A 400 -5.40 -1.10 -3.91
CA ASP A 400 -4.03 -0.70 -4.20
C ASP A 400 -3.66 0.55 -3.39
N ALA A 401 -2.71 0.40 -2.47
CA ALA A 401 -2.17 1.48 -1.64
C ALA A 401 -1.58 2.64 -2.46
N LYS A 402 -1.30 2.40 -3.75
CA LYS A 402 -0.71 3.37 -4.67
C LYS A 402 -1.56 3.67 -5.90
N ALA A 403 -2.87 3.44 -5.82
CA ALA A 403 -3.79 3.64 -6.94
C ALA A 403 -3.79 5.09 -7.50
N PHE A 404 -3.44 6.11 -6.71
CA PHE A 404 -3.39 7.49 -7.20
C PHE A 404 -2.26 7.67 -8.23
N THR A 405 -1.14 6.95 -8.08
CA THR A 405 -0.03 6.97 -9.04
C THR A 405 -0.08 5.83 -10.05
N ASN A 406 -0.59 4.65 -9.66
CA ASN A 406 -0.58 3.45 -10.50
C ASN A 406 -1.79 3.35 -11.44
N GLY A 407 -2.83 4.17 -11.20
CA GLY A 407 -4.11 4.05 -11.87
C GLY A 407 -5.10 3.12 -11.16
N ASP A 408 -6.31 3.02 -11.70
CA ASP A 408 -7.46 2.44 -11.01
C ASP A 408 -7.68 0.94 -11.26
N ALA A 409 -6.82 0.30 -12.06
CA ALA A 409 -6.98 -1.12 -12.45
C ALA A 409 -7.09 -2.06 -11.24
N ASN A 410 -6.33 -1.77 -10.17
CA ASN A 410 -6.33 -2.54 -8.93
C ASN A 410 -7.17 -1.88 -7.80
N ALA A 411 -7.76 -0.71 -8.04
CA ALA A 411 -8.62 -0.02 -7.09
C ALA A 411 -9.98 -0.74 -6.93
N ASN A 412 -10.05 -1.59 -5.91
CA ASN A 412 -11.19 -2.47 -5.65
C ASN A 412 -11.79 -2.30 -4.23
N ALA A 413 -11.23 -1.40 -3.43
CA ALA A 413 -11.89 -0.91 -2.23
C ALA A 413 -13.12 -0.07 -2.58
N SER A 414 -14.06 -0.01 -1.65
CA SER A 414 -15.30 0.74 -1.87
C SER A 414 -15.86 1.33 -0.59
N TRP A 415 -16.39 2.53 -0.72
CA TRP A 415 -16.97 3.31 0.36
C TRP A 415 -18.48 3.52 0.17
N SER A 416 -19.20 3.61 1.29
CA SER A 416 -20.64 3.86 1.34
C SER A 416 -21.04 4.38 2.71
N CYS A 417 -22.34 4.62 2.92
CA CYS A 417 -22.94 4.75 4.24
C CYS A 417 -23.84 3.56 4.56
N THR A 418 -24.05 3.27 5.85
CA THR A 418 -25.04 2.29 6.30
C THR A 418 -26.43 2.66 5.78
N GLY A 419 -27.17 1.69 5.23
CA GLY A 419 -28.47 1.97 4.59
C GLY A 419 -28.37 2.48 3.14
N PHE A 420 -27.18 2.82 2.67
CA PHE A 420 -26.91 3.33 1.31
C PHE A 420 -25.99 2.40 0.50
N GLU A 421 -25.67 1.19 0.98
CA GLU A 421 -24.72 0.24 0.38
C GLU A 421 -25.09 -0.30 -1.02
N ASN A 422 -26.24 0.09 -1.57
CA ASN A 422 -26.54 -0.06 -2.99
C ASN A 422 -25.83 0.99 -3.87
N ARG A 423 -25.09 1.92 -3.25
CA ARG A 423 -24.19 2.92 -3.81
C ARG A 423 -22.79 2.62 -3.27
N GLN A 424 -21.83 2.47 -4.15
CA GLN A 424 -20.46 2.07 -3.83
C GLN A 424 -19.52 3.04 -4.53
N LEU A 425 -18.72 3.77 -3.76
CA LEU A 425 -17.79 4.80 -4.23
C LEU A 425 -16.38 4.21 -4.25
N LYS A 426 -15.68 4.30 -5.38
CA LYS A 426 -14.32 3.76 -5.50
C LYS A 426 -13.24 4.81 -5.26
N ASP A 427 -13.58 6.08 -5.46
CA ASP A 427 -12.64 7.20 -5.56
C ASP A 427 -13.10 8.42 -4.74
N LYS A 428 -14.14 8.26 -3.92
CA LYS A 428 -14.68 9.31 -3.05
C LYS A 428 -15.00 8.78 -1.65
N TYR A 429 -14.74 9.61 -0.64
CA TYR A 429 -15.26 9.43 0.70
C TYR A 429 -16.75 9.84 0.74
N PRO A 430 -17.61 9.06 1.40
CA PRO A 430 -19.01 9.41 1.53
C PRO A 430 -19.21 10.37 2.69
N ILE A 431 -19.96 11.44 2.45
CA ILE A 431 -20.62 12.20 3.50
C ILE A 431 -21.94 11.49 3.81
N CYS A 432 -22.04 10.94 5.02
CA CYS A 432 -23.21 10.19 5.46
C CYS A 432 -24.27 11.09 6.10
N PRO A 433 -25.56 10.86 5.83
CA PRO A 433 -26.63 11.59 6.51
C PRO A 433 -26.67 11.20 7.99
N GLU A 434 -27.29 12.06 8.79
CA GLU A 434 -27.47 11.81 10.23
C GLU A 434 -28.10 10.44 10.49
N GLY A 435 -27.59 9.73 11.49
CA GLY A 435 -28.00 8.35 11.81
C GLY A 435 -27.45 7.28 10.87
N SER A 436 -26.62 7.63 9.89
CA SER A 436 -25.86 6.69 9.06
C SER A 436 -24.36 6.79 9.32
N GLN A 437 -23.68 5.66 9.25
CA GLN A 437 -22.24 5.53 9.52
C GLN A 437 -21.46 5.24 8.23
N VAL A 438 -20.18 5.62 8.20
CA VAL A 438 -19.29 5.33 7.07
C VAL A 438 -19.04 3.82 7.00
N VAL A 439 -19.06 3.27 5.79
CA VAL A 439 -18.86 1.86 5.50
C VAL A 439 -17.76 1.70 4.47
N ARG A 440 -16.74 0.91 4.81
CA ARG A 440 -15.75 0.35 3.88
C ARG A 440 -16.12 -1.08 3.54
N THR A 441 -16.02 -1.42 2.26
CA THR A 441 -16.27 -2.78 1.76
C THR A 441 -15.10 -3.25 0.91
N PHE A 442 -14.51 -4.36 1.30
CA PHE A 442 -13.46 -5.04 0.55
C PHE A 442 -13.99 -6.39 0.05
N ALA A 443 -14.23 -6.47 -1.26
CA ALA A 443 -14.46 -7.75 -1.91
C ALA A 443 -13.11 -8.28 -2.40
N PHE A 444 -12.72 -9.44 -1.90
CA PHE A 444 -11.50 -10.10 -2.33
C PHE A 444 -11.75 -10.91 -3.60
N GLN A 445 -10.68 -11.26 -4.28
CA GLN A 445 -10.64 -12.13 -5.44
C GLN A 445 -11.25 -13.49 -5.06
N ASN A 446 -12.02 -14.07 -5.97
CA ASN A 446 -12.82 -15.29 -5.72
C ASN A 446 -12.47 -16.44 -6.66
N CYS A 447 -11.38 -16.29 -7.41
CA CYS A 447 -10.80 -17.27 -8.29
C CYS A 447 -9.33 -17.46 -7.92
N TRP A 448 -8.89 -18.71 -7.88
CA TRP A 448 -7.52 -19.10 -7.52
C TRP A 448 -6.96 -20.02 -8.62
N ASP A 449 -5.69 -19.85 -8.99
CA ASP A 449 -5.02 -20.64 -10.04
C ASP A 449 -4.94 -22.14 -9.74
N GLY A 450 -5.21 -22.53 -8.49
CA GLY A 450 -5.26 -23.91 -8.06
C GLY A 450 -3.91 -24.51 -7.67
N GLN A 451 -2.84 -23.72 -7.69
CA GLN A 451 -1.48 -24.15 -7.41
C GLN A 451 -0.82 -23.28 -6.34
N ASN A 452 -0.80 -21.96 -6.50
CA ASN A 452 0.09 -21.08 -5.75
C ASN A 452 -0.64 -20.40 -4.59
N THR A 453 -0.03 -20.40 -3.40
CA THR A 453 -0.54 -19.65 -2.23
C THR A 453 -0.17 -18.18 -2.26
N ASP A 454 0.78 -17.81 -3.12
CA ASP A 454 1.21 -16.46 -3.39
C ASP A 454 1.91 -16.41 -4.76
N SER A 455 2.08 -15.22 -5.33
CA SER A 455 2.86 -14.99 -6.56
C SER A 455 3.94 -13.94 -6.32
N ALA A 456 4.92 -13.85 -7.23
CA ALA A 456 6.00 -12.84 -7.18
C ALA A 456 5.46 -11.41 -6.93
N ASN A 457 4.42 -11.03 -7.67
CA ASN A 457 3.75 -9.74 -7.52
C ASN A 457 2.54 -9.76 -6.55
N HIS A 458 2.35 -10.85 -5.81
CA HIS A 458 1.24 -11.07 -4.87
C HIS A 458 -0.19 -10.98 -5.44
N ARG A 459 -0.35 -10.91 -6.77
CA ARG A 459 -1.64 -10.66 -7.43
C ARG A 459 -2.02 -11.72 -8.47
N THR A 460 -1.09 -12.27 -9.25
CA THR A 460 -1.41 -13.11 -10.41
C THR A 460 -1.93 -14.51 -10.09
N HIS A 461 -1.71 -15.01 -8.86
CA HIS A 461 -2.22 -16.33 -8.43
C HIS A 461 -3.72 -16.32 -8.08
N VAL A 462 -4.34 -15.15 -7.98
CA VAL A 462 -5.78 -14.95 -7.71
C VAL A 462 -6.40 -13.97 -8.70
N ALA A 463 -7.71 -14.10 -8.92
CA ALA A 463 -8.43 -13.22 -9.84
C ALA A 463 -9.87 -12.99 -9.39
N PHE A 464 -10.47 -11.88 -9.85
CA PHE A 464 -11.91 -11.71 -9.80
C PHE A 464 -12.57 -12.58 -10.87
N ALA A 465 -13.75 -13.13 -10.55
CA ALA A 465 -14.61 -13.74 -11.55
C ALA A 465 -15.05 -12.70 -12.59
N GLN A 466 -15.17 -13.16 -13.83
CA GLN A 466 -15.70 -12.36 -14.94
C GLN A 466 -17.15 -11.90 -14.66
N PRO A 467 -17.69 -10.92 -15.38
CA PRO A 467 -19.07 -10.43 -15.18
C PRO A 467 -20.15 -11.53 -15.25
N ASN A 468 -19.89 -12.62 -15.97
CA ASN A 468 -20.78 -13.78 -16.06
C ASN A 468 -20.73 -14.69 -14.81
N GLY A 469 -19.84 -14.41 -13.85
CA GLY A 469 -19.62 -15.13 -12.60
C GLY A 469 -18.61 -16.28 -12.67
N ARG A 470 -18.02 -16.56 -13.84
CA ARG A 470 -17.03 -17.63 -14.04
C ARG A 470 -15.63 -17.13 -13.76
N CYS A 471 -14.78 -18.02 -13.25
CA CYS A 471 -13.36 -17.75 -13.17
C CYS A 471 -12.71 -17.73 -14.55
N PRO A 472 -11.63 -16.94 -14.74
CA PRO A 472 -10.78 -17.01 -15.92
C PRO A 472 -10.27 -18.44 -16.17
N SER A 473 -9.82 -18.71 -17.40
CA SER A 473 -9.24 -20.02 -17.74
C SER A 473 -8.05 -20.33 -16.81
N GLY A 474 -7.94 -21.58 -16.36
CA GLY A 474 -6.91 -22.01 -15.39
C GLY A 474 -7.28 -21.76 -13.92
N PHE A 475 -8.28 -20.92 -13.63
CA PHE A 475 -8.67 -20.62 -12.27
C PHE A 475 -9.90 -21.42 -11.81
N ARG A 476 -9.93 -21.74 -10.52
CA ARG A 476 -11.07 -22.36 -9.82
C ARG A 476 -11.69 -21.42 -8.81
N ALA A 477 -13.01 -21.51 -8.65
CA ALA A 477 -13.73 -20.70 -7.69
C ALA A 477 -13.39 -21.09 -6.24
N VAL A 478 -13.11 -20.11 -5.41
CA VAL A 478 -12.92 -20.24 -3.95
C VAL A 478 -13.96 -19.39 -3.21
N PRO A 479 -14.24 -19.65 -1.92
CA PRO A 479 -15.08 -18.74 -1.13
C PRO A 479 -14.56 -17.31 -1.19
N GLN A 480 -15.40 -16.38 -1.65
CA GLN A 480 -15.03 -14.98 -1.72
C GLN A 480 -15.15 -14.36 -0.34
N LEU A 481 -14.05 -13.84 0.21
CA LEU A 481 -14.10 -12.99 1.38
C LEU A 481 -14.68 -11.62 0.98
N VAL A 482 -15.70 -11.20 1.72
CA VAL A 482 -16.25 -9.85 1.71
C VAL A 482 -16.11 -9.31 3.14
N GLN A 483 -15.22 -8.35 3.32
CA GLN A 483 -15.06 -7.62 4.56
C GLN A 483 -15.93 -6.36 4.49
N ARG A 484 -16.72 -6.11 5.53
CA ARG A 484 -17.50 -4.88 5.70
C ARG A 484 -17.14 -4.27 7.04
N ILE A 485 -16.70 -3.01 7.02
CA ILE A 485 -16.14 -2.31 8.17
C ILE A 485 -16.90 -1.00 8.33
N VAL A 486 -17.43 -0.75 9.52
CA VAL A 486 -18.27 0.41 9.82
C VAL A 486 -17.55 1.30 10.82
N TYR A 487 -17.58 2.60 10.57
CA TYR A 487 -16.97 3.61 11.41
C TYR A 487 -18.00 4.65 11.83
N ASP A 488 -17.95 5.00 13.11
CA ASP A 488 -18.73 6.10 13.67
C ASP A 488 -17.87 7.36 13.61
N VAL A 489 -18.01 8.12 12.52
CA VAL A 489 -17.28 9.38 12.30
C VAL A 489 -18.28 10.53 12.19
N PRO A 490 -17.91 11.76 12.59
CA PRO A 490 -18.77 12.93 12.43
C PRO A 490 -19.22 13.12 10.98
N PRO A 491 -20.45 13.60 10.73
CA PRO A 491 -20.90 13.93 9.39
C PRO A 491 -20.04 15.04 8.75
N GLY A 492 -19.72 14.86 7.47
CA GLY A 492 -18.96 15.83 6.68
C GLY A 492 -17.52 15.39 6.38
N PRO A 493 -16.73 16.25 5.73
CA PRO A 493 -15.29 16.06 5.58
C PRO A 493 -14.60 16.05 6.96
N GLY A 494 -13.40 15.46 7.03
CA GLY A 494 -12.59 15.44 8.25
C GLY A 494 -12.14 14.06 8.69
N PHE A 495 -12.15 13.09 7.79
CA PHE A 495 -11.51 11.80 7.99
C PHE A 495 -10.77 11.37 6.74
N ALA A 496 -9.74 10.55 6.92
CA ALA A 496 -8.94 10.02 5.82
C ALA A 496 -8.43 8.63 6.14
N VAL A 497 -8.19 7.84 5.10
CA VAL A 497 -7.47 6.58 5.21
C VAL A 497 -5.97 6.85 5.32
N ASP A 498 -5.29 6.04 6.11
CA ASP A 498 -3.83 6.01 6.14
C ASP A 498 -3.27 5.58 4.78
N SER A 499 -2.23 6.27 4.30
CA SER A 499 -1.63 6.02 2.99
C SER A 499 -0.19 6.56 2.92
N PHE A 500 0.52 6.25 1.84
CA PHE A 500 1.77 6.92 1.52
C PHE A 500 1.57 8.43 1.30
N PRO A 501 2.52 9.30 1.68
CA PRO A 501 2.41 10.74 1.46
C PRO A 501 2.09 11.14 0.02
N GLU A 502 2.70 10.48 -0.97
CA GLU A 502 2.51 10.81 -2.38
C GLU A 502 1.11 10.44 -2.91
N GLN A 503 0.33 9.72 -2.10
CA GLN A 503 -1.02 9.26 -2.43
C GLN A 503 -2.10 10.18 -1.85
N LEU A 504 -1.70 11.22 -1.13
CA LEU A 504 -2.57 12.31 -0.65
C LEU A 504 -3.77 11.83 0.17
N HIS A 505 -3.67 10.66 0.80
CA HIS A 505 -4.75 10.03 1.56
C HIS A 505 -6.06 9.92 0.76
N LYS A 506 -5.95 9.75 -0.56
CA LYS A 506 -7.09 9.64 -1.45
C LYS A 506 -7.86 8.35 -1.17
N PRO A 507 -9.20 8.36 -1.18
CA PRO A 507 -10.02 7.18 -0.89
C PRO A 507 -9.78 5.99 -1.85
N ILE A 508 -9.26 6.26 -3.04
CA ILE A 508 -8.92 5.24 -4.05
C ILE A 508 -7.74 4.35 -3.62
N THR A 509 -6.91 4.82 -2.67
CA THR A 509 -5.73 4.08 -2.19
C THR A 509 -6.07 3.06 -1.12
N ASP A 510 -7.34 2.98 -0.74
CA ASP A 510 -7.80 2.03 0.25
C ASP A 510 -7.62 0.59 -0.24
N HIS A 511 -7.35 -0.31 0.69
CA HIS A 511 -7.06 -1.71 0.43
C HIS A 511 -7.34 -2.58 1.65
N GLY A 512 -7.44 -3.88 1.40
CA GLY A 512 -7.56 -4.89 2.43
C GLY A 512 -6.73 -6.11 2.07
N ASP A 513 -6.21 -6.74 3.12
CA ASP A 513 -5.28 -7.84 3.01
C ASP A 513 -5.77 -9.03 3.83
N PHE A 514 -5.46 -10.21 3.33
CA PHE A 514 -5.92 -11.46 3.88
C PHE A 514 -4.87 -12.55 3.75
N ILE A 515 -4.56 -13.23 4.85
CA ILE A 515 -3.81 -14.49 4.83
C ILE A 515 -4.68 -15.59 5.40
N ASN A 516 -5.01 -16.58 4.58
CA ASN A 516 -5.83 -17.71 5.00
C ASN A 516 -5.08 -18.63 5.96
N VAL A 517 -5.44 -18.67 7.24
CA VAL A 517 -4.87 -19.62 8.20
C VAL A 517 -5.98 -20.43 8.89
N PHE A 518 -7.10 -20.66 8.20
CA PHE A 518 -8.10 -21.62 8.64
C PHE A 518 -7.47 -23.01 8.82
N ASP A 519 -7.80 -23.67 9.92
CA ASP A 519 -7.48 -25.09 10.05
C ASP A 519 -8.23 -25.91 8.99
N GLN A 520 -7.68 -27.09 8.68
CA GLN A 520 -8.24 -27.93 7.61
C GLN A 520 -9.69 -28.38 7.87
N ARG A 521 -10.10 -28.52 9.14
CA ARG A 521 -11.47 -28.94 9.49
C ARG A 521 -12.45 -27.79 9.26
N LEU A 522 -12.07 -26.59 9.67
CA LEU A 522 -12.87 -25.38 9.50
C LEU A 522 -13.00 -25.00 8.02
N MET A 523 -11.91 -25.04 7.24
CA MET A 523 -11.96 -24.77 5.81
C MET A 523 -12.90 -25.77 5.08
N LYS A 524 -12.85 -27.07 5.44
CA LYS A 524 -13.77 -28.08 4.90
C LYS A 524 -15.22 -27.83 5.31
N LYS A 525 -15.47 -27.42 6.56
CA LYS A 525 -16.80 -27.06 7.06
C LYS A 525 -17.36 -25.86 6.31
N MET A 526 -16.55 -24.82 6.09
CA MET A 526 -16.90 -23.61 5.35
C MET A 526 -17.32 -23.95 3.92
N VAL A 527 -16.46 -24.65 3.17
CA VAL A 527 -16.74 -25.04 1.77
C VAL A 527 -18.00 -25.89 1.67
N ARG A 528 -18.19 -26.86 2.58
CA ARG A 528 -19.40 -27.67 2.63
C ARG A 528 -20.63 -26.80 2.87
N CYS A 529 -20.59 -25.92 3.88
CA CYS A 529 -21.70 -25.02 4.17
C CYS A 529 -22.11 -24.17 2.95
N ILE A 530 -21.12 -23.53 2.32
CA ILE A 530 -21.32 -22.65 1.17
C ILE A 530 -21.90 -23.43 -0.02
N ASN A 531 -21.34 -24.59 -0.33
CA ASN A 531 -21.78 -25.43 -1.44
C ASN A 531 -23.14 -26.10 -1.20
N ASP A 532 -23.53 -26.33 0.05
CA ASP A 532 -24.84 -26.86 0.42
C ASP A 532 -25.93 -25.78 0.42
N GLY A 533 -25.60 -24.52 0.11
CA GLY A 533 -26.56 -23.42 0.11
C GLY A 533 -26.94 -22.92 1.50
N ARG A 534 -26.20 -23.29 2.55
CA ARG A 534 -26.52 -22.96 3.94
C ARG A 534 -25.88 -21.63 4.36
N ARG A 535 -26.44 -21.01 5.41
CA ARG A 535 -25.85 -19.86 6.10
C ARG A 535 -25.26 -20.36 7.41
N CYS A 536 -23.94 -20.33 7.56
CA CYS A 536 -23.24 -20.79 8.75
C CYS A 536 -22.42 -19.66 9.39
N ARG A 537 -22.03 -19.91 10.65
CA ARG A 537 -21.07 -19.13 11.42
C ARG A 537 -20.08 -20.08 12.10
#